data_AF-A0A1B7IFX4-F1
#
_entry.id   AF-A0A1B7IFX4-F1
#
_cell.length_a   1.000
_cell.length_b   1.000
_cell.length_c   1.000
_cell.angle_alpha   90.00
_cell.angle_beta   90.00
_cell.angle_gamma   90.00
#
_symmetry.space_group_name_H-M   'P 1'
#
loop_
_entity.id
_entity.type
_entity.pdbx_description
1 polymer ?
#
loop_
_entity_poly.entity_id
_entity_poly.type
_entity_poly.pdbx_seq_one_letter_code
_entity_poly.pdbx_strand_id
1 'polypeptide(L)'
;MFDIGVNLTSPQFAKDHAEVVARAHSAGVSGMLLTGTNLHESQQALLLAQQYQGCWSTAGVHPHDASQWQDETADAIRELASASEVVAIGECGLDFNRNFSTPAEQERAFTAQLALAADLMMPVFLHCREAHERFITLLDPWLDKLPGVVLHCFTGTENEARECLARGLFIGVTGWVCDERRGLELRELLPVIPAHQLLLETDAPYLLPRDLKPKPASRRNEPCYLPHILNKVAEWRGEDPAWLAQVTDDNARRLFRLA
;
A
#
# COMPACT_ATOMS: atom_id res chain seq x y z
N MET A 1 -9.17 -11.93 -4.73
CA MET A 1 -7.81 -11.35 -4.72
C MET A 1 -7.97 -9.86 -4.57
N PHE A 2 -7.19 -9.29 -3.67
CA PHE A 2 -7.26 -7.87 -3.32
C PHE A 2 -5.91 -7.20 -3.62
N ASP A 3 -5.93 -6.09 -4.37
CA ASP A 3 -4.76 -5.24 -4.59
C ASP A 3 -4.76 -4.10 -3.57
N ILE A 4 -3.84 -4.11 -2.60
CA ILE A 4 -3.83 -3.07 -1.55
C ILE A 4 -3.20 -1.74 -2.01
N GLY A 5 -2.61 -1.67 -3.20
CA GLY A 5 -1.84 -0.50 -3.62
C GLY A 5 -2.01 -0.22 -5.11
N VAL A 6 -2.98 0.64 -5.45
CA VAL A 6 -3.23 1.09 -6.83
C VAL A 6 -3.28 2.62 -6.88
N ASN A 7 -2.30 3.24 -7.53
CA ASN A 7 -2.27 4.68 -7.78
C ASN A 7 -3.14 5.03 -9.01
N LEU A 8 -4.44 4.72 -8.95
CA LEU A 8 -5.35 4.84 -10.10
C LEU A 8 -5.55 6.31 -10.54
N THR A 9 -5.34 7.27 -9.65
CA THR A 9 -5.36 8.71 -9.95
C THR A 9 -4.18 9.15 -10.81
N SER A 10 -3.17 8.30 -11.00
CA SER A 10 -1.99 8.62 -11.81
C SER A 10 -2.39 9.11 -13.21
N PRO A 11 -1.78 10.19 -13.71
CA PRO A 11 -2.02 10.68 -15.07
C PRO A 11 -1.79 9.63 -16.17
N GLN A 12 -1.03 8.57 -15.86
CA GLN A 12 -0.81 7.45 -16.77
C GLN A 12 -2.09 6.69 -17.11
N PHE A 13 -3.11 6.72 -16.25
CA PHE A 13 -4.38 6.04 -16.46
C PHE A 13 -5.51 6.98 -16.91
N ALA A 14 -5.30 8.30 -16.92
CA ALA A 14 -6.35 9.32 -17.13
C ALA A 14 -7.26 9.12 -18.36
N LYS A 15 -6.81 8.35 -19.35
CA LYS A 15 -7.56 8.05 -20.58
C LYS A 15 -8.37 6.76 -20.51
N ASP A 16 -8.11 5.88 -19.54
CA ASP A 16 -8.62 4.51 -19.52
C ASP A 16 -8.85 3.92 -18.11
N HIS A 17 -9.18 4.73 -17.09
CA HIS A 17 -9.46 4.24 -15.71
C HIS A 17 -10.49 3.10 -15.70
N ALA A 18 -11.59 3.27 -16.44
CA ALA A 18 -12.67 2.28 -16.48
C ALA A 18 -12.21 0.95 -17.08
N GLU A 19 -11.41 0.99 -18.15
CA GLU A 19 -10.88 -0.19 -18.78
C GLU A 19 -9.80 -0.87 -17.94
N VAL A 20 -8.98 -0.11 -17.20
CA VAL A 20 -8.00 -0.67 -16.24
C VAL A 20 -8.72 -1.47 -15.15
N VAL A 21 -9.76 -0.88 -14.54
CA VAL A 21 -10.59 -1.54 -13.52
C VAL A 21 -11.29 -2.79 -14.09
N ALA A 22 -11.89 -2.69 -15.27
CA ALA A 22 -12.55 -3.83 -15.91
C ALA A 22 -11.58 -4.98 -16.23
N ARG A 23 -10.34 -4.68 -16.67
CA ARG A 23 -9.29 -5.69 -16.87
C ARG A 23 -8.88 -6.36 -15.56
N ALA A 24 -8.78 -5.61 -14.46
CA ALA A 24 -8.47 -6.15 -13.14
C ALA A 24 -9.51 -7.16 -12.68
N HIS A 25 -10.80 -6.80 -12.76
CA HIS A 25 -11.90 -7.70 -12.42
C HIS A 25 -11.93 -8.94 -13.31
N SER A 26 -11.71 -8.78 -14.61
CA SER A 26 -11.65 -9.91 -15.55
C SER A 26 -10.48 -10.87 -15.26
N ALA A 27 -9.41 -10.37 -14.63
CA ALA A 27 -8.26 -11.16 -14.18
C ALA A 27 -8.45 -11.79 -12.78
N GLY A 28 -9.61 -11.61 -12.15
CA GLY A 28 -9.93 -12.15 -10.82
C GLY A 28 -9.54 -11.24 -9.65
N VAL A 29 -9.15 -9.98 -9.90
CA VAL A 29 -8.94 -8.98 -8.85
C VAL A 29 -10.30 -8.40 -8.47
N SER A 30 -10.80 -8.81 -7.30
CA SER A 30 -12.14 -8.51 -6.81
C SER A 30 -12.19 -7.27 -5.92
N GLY A 31 -11.03 -6.81 -5.42
CA GLY A 31 -10.93 -5.62 -4.58
C GLY A 31 -9.67 -4.82 -4.89
N MET A 32 -9.76 -3.49 -4.84
CA MET A 32 -8.65 -2.56 -5.04
C MET A 32 -8.71 -1.45 -4.00
N LEU A 33 -7.56 -1.14 -3.40
CA LEU A 33 -7.38 0.04 -2.55
C LEU A 33 -6.62 1.11 -3.34
N LEU A 34 -7.30 2.23 -3.58
CA LEU A 34 -6.82 3.35 -4.36
C LEU A 34 -6.02 4.30 -3.46
N THR A 35 -4.73 4.43 -3.74
CA THR A 35 -3.79 5.17 -2.88
C THR A 35 -3.95 6.68 -3.06
N GLY A 36 -4.30 7.38 -1.98
CA GLY A 36 -4.20 8.84 -1.88
C GLY A 36 -2.82 9.24 -1.34
N THR A 37 -2.07 10.06 -2.09
CA THR A 37 -0.69 10.45 -1.73
C THR A 37 -0.56 11.88 -1.24
N ASN A 38 -1.58 12.71 -1.43
CA ASN A 38 -1.73 14.03 -0.81
C ASN A 38 -3.23 14.36 -0.74
N LEU A 39 -3.59 15.53 -0.23
CA LEU A 39 -5.00 15.91 -0.06
C LEU A 39 -5.79 15.88 -1.38
N HIS A 40 -5.21 16.43 -2.46
CA HIS A 40 -5.88 16.44 -3.76
C HIS A 40 -6.05 15.02 -4.31
N GLU A 41 -4.98 14.22 -4.30
CA GLU A 41 -5.02 12.84 -4.77
C GLU A 41 -5.96 11.98 -3.93
N SER A 42 -6.04 12.21 -2.61
CA SER A 42 -6.99 11.52 -1.72
C SER A 42 -8.45 11.84 -2.07
N GLN A 43 -8.75 13.10 -2.42
CA GLN A 43 -10.08 13.47 -2.93
C GLN A 43 -10.40 12.76 -4.24
N GLN A 44 -9.44 12.70 -5.18
CA GLN A 44 -9.64 12.00 -6.44
C GLN A 44 -9.79 10.47 -6.25
N ALA A 45 -9.00 9.88 -5.36
CA ALA A 45 -9.08 8.46 -5.04
C ALA A 45 -10.44 8.09 -4.46
N LEU A 46 -11.00 8.91 -3.56
CA LEU A 46 -12.36 8.74 -3.04
C LEU A 46 -13.41 8.78 -4.16
N LEU A 47 -13.34 9.77 -5.06
CA LEU A 47 -14.28 9.87 -6.18
C LEU A 47 -14.24 8.63 -7.08
N LEU A 48 -13.04 8.11 -7.38
CA LEU A 48 -12.88 6.88 -8.15
C LEU A 48 -13.37 5.65 -7.39
N ALA A 49 -13.16 5.59 -6.07
CA ALA A 49 -13.64 4.49 -5.24
C ALA A 49 -15.18 4.45 -5.19
N GLN A 50 -15.83 5.61 -5.15
CA GLN A 50 -17.30 5.71 -5.24
C GLN A 50 -17.84 5.35 -6.63
N GLN A 51 -17.03 5.56 -7.67
CA GLN A 51 -17.43 5.30 -9.06
C GLN A 51 -17.38 3.80 -9.41
N TYR A 52 -16.44 3.03 -8.85
CA TYR A 52 -16.19 1.65 -9.23
C TYR A 52 -16.48 0.66 -8.11
N GLN A 53 -17.16 -0.44 -8.42
CA GLN A 53 -17.45 -1.49 -7.44
C GLN A 53 -16.20 -2.23 -7.00
N GLY A 54 -16.13 -2.60 -5.72
CA GLY A 54 -14.95 -3.28 -5.16
C GLY A 54 -13.73 -2.37 -5.04
N CYS A 55 -13.92 -1.05 -5.06
CA CYS A 55 -12.86 -0.09 -4.82
C CYS A 55 -13.07 0.64 -3.49
N TRP A 56 -11.97 0.82 -2.77
CA TRP A 56 -11.86 1.68 -1.59
C TRP A 56 -10.68 2.62 -1.79
N SER A 57 -10.50 3.60 -0.93
CA SER A 57 -9.35 4.50 -0.98
C SER A 57 -8.69 4.70 0.37
N THR A 58 -7.47 5.20 0.33
CA THR A 58 -6.81 5.80 1.50
C THR A 58 -6.94 7.32 1.45
N ALA A 59 -6.74 8.00 2.59
CA ALA A 59 -6.60 9.44 2.62
C ALA A 59 -5.40 9.86 3.49
N GLY A 60 -4.48 10.63 2.93
CA GLY A 60 -3.22 10.97 3.59
C GLY A 60 -2.31 11.88 2.79
N VAL A 61 -1.11 12.09 3.34
CA VAL A 61 -0.01 12.86 2.74
C VAL A 61 1.28 12.05 2.84
N HIS A 62 1.81 11.72 1.67
CA HIS A 62 3.03 10.97 1.47
C HIS A 62 4.25 11.79 1.92
N PRO A 63 5.34 11.17 2.42
CA PRO A 63 6.56 11.87 2.82
C PRO A 63 7.13 12.84 1.78
N HIS A 64 6.93 12.57 0.49
CA HIS A 64 7.42 13.51 -0.54
C HIS A 64 6.67 14.85 -0.52
N ASP A 65 5.37 14.84 -0.18
CA ASP A 65 4.50 16.00 -0.11
C ASP A 65 4.32 16.54 1.33
N ALA A 66 5.09 16.04 2.31
CA ALA A 66 4.96 16.38 3.72
C ALA A 66 5.16 17.88 4.04
N SER A 67 5.90 18.60 3.20
CA SER A 67 6.04 20.07 3.25
C SER A 67 4.71 20.81 3.06
N GLN A 68 3.71 20.18 2.45
CA GLN A 68 2.38 20.76 2.25
C GLN A 68 1.47 20.62 3.48
N TRP A 69 1.86 19.81 4.48
CA TRP A 69 1.03 19.52 5.64
C TRP A 69 0.77 20.77 6.51
N GLN A 70 -0.50 21.11 6.69
CA GLN A 70 -0.98 22.18 7.56
C GLN A 70 -2.08 21.65 8.48
N ASP A 71 -2.48 22.41 9.50
CA ASP A 71 -3.53 21.98 10.43
C ASP A 71 -4.88 21.79 9.70
N GLU A 72 -5.17 22.64 8.71
CA GLU A 72 -6.34 22.52 7.84
C GLU A 72 -6.30 21.25 6.96
N THR A 73 -5.10 20.73 6.68
CA THR A 73 -4.94 19.45 5.96
C THR A 73 -5.45 18.29 6.82
N ALA A 74 -5.21 18.32 8.13
CA ALA A 74 -5.68 17.28 9.05
C ALA A 74 -7.22 17.27 9.11
N ASP A 75 -7.85 18.43 9.17
CA ASP A 75 -9.32 18.56 9.16
C ASP A 75 -9.93 18.06 7.85
N ALA A 76 -9.32 18.39 6.70
CA ALA A 76 -9.78 17.92 5.41
C ALA A 76 -9.65 16.40 5.24
N ILE A 77 -8.56 15.79 5.73
CA ILE A 77 -8.41 14.32 5.73
C ILE A 77 -9.42 13.68 6.67
N ARG A 78 -9.70 14.29 7.83
CA ARG A 78 -10.74 13.82 8.75
C ARG A 78 -12.12 13.82 8.10
N GLU A 79 -12.44 14.85 7.31
CA GLU A 79 -13.68 14.91 6.55
C GLU A 79 -13.76 13.78 5.50
N LEU A 80 -12.70 13.58 4.71
CA LEU A 80 -12.63 12.48 3.73
C LEU A 80 -12.80 11.11 4.39
N ALA A 81 -12.14 10.89 5.52
CA ALA A 81 -12.19 9.65 6.28
C ALA A 81 -13.59 9.31 6.86
N SER A 82 -14.56 10.24 6.79
CA SER A 82 -15.95 9.95 7.14
C SER A 82 -16.72 9.18 6.07
N ALA A 83 -16.21 9.14 4.83
CA ALA A 83 -16.81 8.37 3.75
C ALA A 83 -16.49 6.86 3.91
N SER A 84 -17.48 6.00 3.62
CA SER A 84 -17.34 4.54 3.75
C SER A 84 -16.28 3.93 2.84
N GLU A 85 -15.93 4.62 1.76
CA GLU A 85 -14.90 4.17 0.82
C GLU A 85 -13.49 4.47 1.34
N VAL A 86 -13.29 5.42 2.27
CA VAL A 86 -11.98 5.70 2.86
C VAL A 86 -11.73 4.78 4.04
N VAL A 87 -10.82 3.81 3.88
CA VAL A 87 -10.66 2.71 4.84
C VAL A 87 -9.33 2.70 5.58
N ALA A 88 -8.41 3.60 5.23
CA ALA A 88 -7.14 3.77 5.92
C ALA A 88 -6.63 5.21 5.82
N ILE A 89 -5.86 5.63 6.84
CA ILE A 89 -5.08 6.87 6.79
C ILE A 89 -3.74 6.58 6.13
N GLY A 90 -3.40 7.35 5.11
CA GLY A 90 -2.21 7.17 4.31
C GLY A 90 -2.48 7.42 2.82
N GLU A 91 -1.50 7.33 1.94
CA GLU A 91 -0.12 6.92 2.22
C GLU A 91 0.63 7.94 3.06
N CYS A 92 1.29 7.49 4.15
CA CYS A 92 2.10 8.35 5.01
C CYS A 92 3.34 7.58 5.53
N GLY A 93 4.34 8.28 6.06
CA GLY A 93 5.55 7.64 6.57
C GLY A 93 6.80 8.45 6.27
N LEU A 94 7.92 7.77 5.99
CA LEU A 94 9.24 8.39 5.81
C LEU A 94 9.94 7.90 4.54
N ASP A 95 10.53 8.81 3.79
CA ASP A 95 11.43 8.53 2.67
C ASP A 95 12.68 9.41 2.78
N PHE A 96 13.73 8.86 3.38
CA PHE A 96 15.03 9.53 3.55
C PHE A 96 15.98 9.30 2.39
N ASN A 97 15.55 8.54 1.37
CA ASN A 97 16.32 8.32 0.15
C ASN A 97 16.13 9.47 -0.86
N ARG A 98 14.89 9.99 -1.00
CA ARG A 98 14.58 11.09 -1.93
C ARG A 98 14.63 12.47 -1.28
N ASN A 99 14.19 12.59 -0.02
CA ASN A 99 14.16 13.85 0.74
C ASN A 99 13.54 15.04 -0.03
N PHE A 100 12.42 14.83 -0.73
CA PHE A 100 11.71 15.93 -1.41
C PHE A 100 11.04 16.91 -0.44
N SER A 101 10.65 16.42 0.75
CA SER A 101 10.40 17.24 1.93
C SER A 101 11.47 16.96 2.99
N THR A 102 11.78 17.93 3.83
CA THR A 102 12.82 17.78 4.86
C THR A 102 12.44 16.71 5.88
N PRO A 103 13.41 16.03 6.53
CA PRO A 103 13.10 15.05 7.57
C PRO A 103 12.16 15.60 8.65
N ALA A 104 12.35 16.85 9.09
CA ALA A 104 11.49 17.47 10.08
C ALA A 104 10.03 17.62 9.62
N GLU A 105 9.80 17.97 8.35
CA GLU A 105 8.46 18.03 7.77
C GLU A 105 7.84 16.64 7.64
N GLN A 106 8.61 15.65 7.19
CA GLN A 106 8.16 14.26 7.09
C GLN A 106 7.74 13.70 8.45
N GLU A 107 8.57 13.85 9.48
CA GLU A 107 8.28 13.36 10.83
C GLU A 107 7.05 14.04 11.44
N ARG A 108 6.89 15.35 11.23
CA ARG A 108 5.73 16.11 11.68
C ARG A 108 4.45 15.61 11.01
N ALA A 109 4.43 15.50 9.68
CA ALA A 109 3.28 15.03 8.93
C ALA A 109 2.95 13.56 9.23
N PHE A 110 3.97 12.71 9.40
CA PHE A 110 3.78 11.31 9.76
C PHE A 110 3.17 11.17 11.15
N THR A 111 3.72 11.85 12.16
CA THR A 111 3.20 11.80 13.54
C THR A 111 1.78 12.34 13.63
N ALA A 112 1.46 13.40 12.89
CA ALA A 112 0.11 13.96 12.85
C ALA A 112 -0.91 12.98 12.24
N GLN A 113 -0.54 12.25 11.20
CA GLN A 113 -1.40 11.24 10.57
C GLN A 113 -1.57 9.99 11.45
N LEU A 114 -0.55 9.57 12.21
CA LEU A 114 -0.68 8.52 13.22
C LEU A 114 -1.67 8.92 14.33
N ALA A 115 -1.60 10.19 14.77
CA ALA A 115 -2.55 10.73 15.74
C ALA A 115 -3.99 10.74 15.19
N LEU A 116 -4.17 11.21 13.96
CA LEU A 116 -5.47 11.23 13.29
C LEU A 116 -6.05 9.81 13.13
N ALA A 117 -5.24 8.83 12.73
CA ALA A 117 -5.66 7.45 12.58
C ALA A 117 -6.08 6.82 13.93
N ALA A 118 -5.36 7.12 15.00
CA ALA A 118 -5.72 6.70 16.36
C ALA A 118 -7.05 7.33 16.82
N ASP A 119 -7.25 8.63 16.60
CA ASP A 119 -8.50 9.33 16.92
C ASP A 119 -9.70 8.73 16.19
N LEU A 120 -9.50 8.36 14.92
CA LEU A 120 -10.55 7.81 14.05
C LEU A 120 -10.69 6.28 14.16
N MET A 121 -9.83 5.62 14.94
CA MET A 121 -9.78 4.15 15.04
C MET A 121 -9.66 3.48 13.66
N MET A 122 -8.82 4.03 12.78
CA MET A 122 -8.58 3.56 11.41
C MET A 122 -7.17 2.99 11.24
N PRO A 123 -6.99 1.96 10.39
CA PRO A 123 -5.66 1.44 10.09
C PRO A 123 -4.84 2.47 9.30
N VAL A 124 -3.52 2.28 9.30
CA VAL A 124 -2.59 3.15 8.56
C VAL A 124 -1.89 2.41 7.42
N PHE A 125 -1.75 3.09 6.29
CA PHE A 125 -1.08 2.63 5.08
C PHE A 125 0.28 3.34 4.97
N LEU A 126 1.36 2.62 5.32
CA LEU A 126 2.65 3.22 5.62
C LEU A 126 3.71 2.99 4.56
N HIS A 127 4.50 4.03 4.28
CA HIS A 127 5.70 4.01 3.45
C HIS A 127 6.95 4.16 4.31
N CYS A 128 7.97 3.33 4.04
CA CYS A 128 9.29 3.50 4.64
C CYS A 128 10.38 3.19 3.61
N ARG A 129 11.28 4.15 3.39
CA ARG A 129 12.48 3.96 2.57
C ARG A 129 13.70 4.62 3.20
N GLU A 130 14.73 3.82 3.47
CA GLU A 130 16.00 4.23 4.10
C GLU A 130 15.81 5.00 5.43
N ALA A 131 14.73 4.71 6.15
CA ALA A 131 14.31 5.44 7.35
C ALA A 131 13.85 4.55 8.51
N HIS A 132 14.16 3.24 8.47
CA HIS A 132 13.56 2.21 9.34
C HIS A 132 13.68 2.52 10.83
N GLU A 133 14.87 2.83 11.33
CA GLU A 133 15.09 3.13 12.76
C GLU A 133 14.21 4.29 13.24
N ARG A 134 14.14 5.37 12.46
CA ARG A 134 13.34 6.54 12.78
C ARG A 134 11.85 6.27 12.64
N PHE A 135 11.47 5.51 11.61
CA PHE A 135 10.10 5.05 11.36
C PHE A 135 9.55 4.27 12.55
N ILE A 136 10.28 3.26 13.03
CA ILE A 136 9.89 2.47 14.20
C ILE A 136 9.82 3.34 15.46
N THR A 137 10.79 4.23 15.68
CA THR A 137 10.80 5.15 16.83
C THR A 137 9.53 6.01 16.89
N LEU A 138 9.05 6.49 15.74
CA LEU A 138 7.85 7.32 15.67
C LEU A 138 6.56 6.50 15.72
N LEU A 139 6.57 5.27 15.21
CA LEU A 139 5.39 4.39 15.16
C LEU A 139 5.08 3.73 16.51
N ASP A 140 6.11 3.29 17.25
CA ASP A 140 5.96 2.49 18.48
C ASP A 140 4.95 3.08 19.50
N PRO A 141 4.93 4.40 19.79
CA PRO A 141 3.98 4.99 20.74
C PRO A 141 2.50 4.97 20.30
N TRP A 142 2.23 4.58 19.04
CA TRP A 142 0.90 4.57 18.44
C TRP A 142 0.36 3.17 18.19
N LEU A 143 1.19 2.13 18.17
CA LEU A 143 0.78 0.77 17.81
C LEU A 143 -0.43 0.27 18.60
N ASP A 144 -0.43 0.44 19.92
CA ASP A 144 -1.54 0.03 20.80
C ASP A 144 -2.83 0.83 20.63
N LYS A 145 -2.78 1.95 19.88
CA LYS A 145 -3.92 2.83 19.61
C LYS A 145 -4.47 2.67 18.19
N LEU A 146 -3.75 1.96 17.34
CA LEU A 146 -4.14 1.72 15.95
C LEU A 146 -4.79 0.34 15.82
N PRO A 147 -5.85 0.21 15.02
CA PRO A 147 -6.50 -1.08 14.81
C PRO A 147 -5.70 -2.04 13.92
N GLY A 148 -4.73 -1.51 13.18
CA GLY A 148 -3.87 -2.26 12.28
C GLY A 148 -2.94 -1.35 11.49
N VAL A 149 -1.85 -1.93 11.00
CA VAL A 149 -0.79 -1.20 10.29
C VAL A 149 -0.31 -2.08 9.14
N VAL A 150 -0.19 -1.51 7.95
CA VAL A 150 0.55 -2.14 6.85
C VAL A 150 1.73 -1.25 6.47
N LEU A 151 2.91 -1.87 6.37
CA LEU A 151 4.05 -1.29 5.67
C LEU A 151 3.99 -1.79 4.23
N HIS A 152 3.48 -0.95 3.34
CA HIS A 152 3.29 -1.28 1.93
C HIS A 152 4.62 -1.19 1.16
N CYS A 153 4.65 -1.80 -0.02
CA CYS A 153 5.80 -1.83 -0.92
C CYS A 153 7.13 -2.11 -0.18
N PHE A 154 7.13 -3.12 0.69
CA PHE A 154 8.29 -3.41 1.53
C PHE A 154 9.49 -3.84 0.68
N THR A 155 10.60 -3.13 0.82
CA THR A 155 11.88 -3.44 0.17
C THR A 155 13.05 -3.41 1.16
N GLY A 156 12.76 -3.58 2.46
CA GLY A 156 13.76 -3.61 3.52
C GLY A 156 14.46 -4.96 3.65
N THR A 157 15.30 -5.07 4.66
CA THR A 157 16.07 -6.28 4.98
C THR A 157 15.25 -7.29 5.79
N GLU A 158 15.75 -8.52 5.93
CA GLU A 158 15.11 -9.53 6.80
C GLU A 158 14.99 -9.07 8.26
N ASN A 159 15.99 -8.35 8.80
CA ASN A 159 15.93 -7.85 10.18
C ASN A 159 14.80 -6.83 10.35
N GLU A 160 14.69 -5.89 9.42
CA GLU A 160 13.63 -4.88 9.39
C GLU A 160 12.25 -5.55 9.27
N ALA A 161 12.12 -6.57 8.41
CA ALA A 161 10.89 -7.35 8.29
C ALA A 161 10.52 -8.02 9.62
N ARG A 162 11.46 -8.69 10.29
CA ARG A 162 11.22 -9.36 11.58
C ARG A 162 10.80 -8.37 12.67
N GLU A 163 11.41 -7.18 12.71
CA GLU A 163 11.05 -6.13 13.66
C GLU A 163 9.62 -5.61 13.44
N CYS A 164 9.21 -5.41 12.19
CA CYS A 164 7.84 -5.03 11.82
C CYS A 164 6.84 -6.14 12.16
N LEU A 165 7.17 -7.39 11.81
CA LEU A 165 6.30 -8.54 12.06
C LEU A 165 6.07 -8.80 13.55
N ALA A 166 7.12 -8.66 14.37
CA ALA A 166 7.03 -8.80 15.83
C ALA A 166 6.12 -7.75 16.48
N ARG A 167 5.94 -6.60 15.83
CA ARG A 167 5.02 -5.51 16.21
C ARG A 167 3.61 -5.67 15.66
N GLY A 168 3.34 -6.74 14.93
CA GLY A 168 2.02 -7.02 14.35
C GLY A 168 1.73 -6.29 13.04
N LEU A 169 2.73 -5.67 12.39
CA LEU A 169 2.53 -5.04 11.09
C LEU A 169 2.24 -6.08 10.01
N PHE A 170 1.38 -5.72 9.07
CA PHE A 170 1.29 -6.39 7.78
C PHE A 170 2.41 -5.91 6.86
N ILE A 171 2.90 -6.79 5.99
CA ILE A 171 3.94 -6.51 5.00
C ILE A 171 3.33 -6.60 3.60
N GLY A 172 3.35 -5.49 2.87
CA GLY A 172 2.94 -5.42 1.47
C GLY A 172 4.06 -5.80 0.52
N VAL A 173 3.78 -6.74 -0.39
CA VAL A 173 4.73 -7.22 -1.41
C VAL A 173 4.23 -6.87 -2.81
N THR A 174 5.05 -6.12 -3.54
CA THR A 174 4.80 -5.70 -4.93
C THR A 174 5.46 -6.61 -5.95
N GLY A 175 5.28 -6.30 -7.24
CA GLY A 175 6.07 -6.85 -8.35
C GLY A 175 7.58 -6.61 -8.27
N TRP A 176 8.07 -5.85 -7.27
CA TRP A 176 9.51 -5.72 -6.99
C TRP A 176 10.19 -7.06 -6.80
N VAL A 177 9.52 -8.03 -6.16
CA VAL A 177 10.07 -9.38 -5.91
C VAL A 177 10.35 -10.15 -7.22
N CYS A 178 9.69 -9.74 -8.30
CA CYS A 178 9.88 -10.28 -9.64
C CYS A 178 11.03 -9.61 -10.42
N ASP A 179 11.70 -8.61 -9.85
CA ASP A 179 12.86 -7.96 -10.47
C ASP A 179 14.13 -8.80 -10.23
N GLU A 180 14.67 -9.43 -11.29
CA GLU A 180 15.87 -10.26 -11.19
C GLU A 180 17.14 -9.51 -10.80
N ARG A 181 17.12 -8.17 -10.82
CA ARG A 181 18.28 -7.31 -10.53
C ARG A 181 18.27 -6.74 -9.12
N ARG A 182 17.07 -6.56 -8.55
CA ARG A 182 16.88 -5.80 -7.29
C ARG A 182 15.96 -6.49 -6.28
N GLY A 183 15.17 -7.47 -6.72
CA GLY A 183 14.18 -8.16 -5.89
C GLY A 183 14.70 -9.43 -5.20
N LEU A 184 15.99 -9.76 -5.35
CA LEU A 184 16.53 -11.03 -4.83
C LEU A 184 16.44 -11.11 -3.30
N GLU A 185 16.83 -10.05 -2.59
CA GLU A 185 16.75 -9.99 -1.12
C GLU A 185 15.30 -10.11 -0.63
N LEU A 186 14.37 -9.39 -1.27
CA LEU A 186 12.94 -9.50 -0.98
C LEU A 186 12.40 -10.90 -1.26
N ARG A 187 12.91 -11.58 -2.29
CA ARG A 187 12.51 -12.96 -2.62
C ARG A 187 12.99 -13.94 -1.56
N GLU A 188 14.23 -13.80 -1.10
CA GLU A 188 14.83 -14.67 -0.08
C GLU A 188 14.14 -14.53 1.28
N LEU A 189 13.64 -13.34 1.62
CA LEU A 189 12.90 -13.12 2.87
C LEU A 189 11.41 -13.51 2.79
N LEU A 190 10.86 -13.82 1.62
CA LEU A 190 9.44 -14.18 1.49
C LEU A 190 9.01 -15.26 2.50
N PRO A 191 9.72 -16.39 2.69
CA PRO A 191 9.33 -17.42 3.66
C PRO A 191 9.33 -16.97 5.12
N VAL A 192 9.99 -15.86 5.44
CA VAL A 192 10.03 -15.28 6.79
C VAL A 192 8.70 -14.60 7.15
N ILE A 193 7.99 -14.04 6.15
CA ILE A 193 6.72 -13.34 6.36
C ILE A 193 5.62 -14.37 6.68
N PRO A 194 4.98 -14.32 7.86
CA PRO A 194 3.84 -15.18 8.16
C PRO A 194 2.69 -14.91 7.18
N ALA A 195 2.04 -15.96 6.68
CA ALA A 195 0.98 -15.82 5.68
C ALA A 195 -0.16 -14.90 6.16
N HIS A 196 -0.47 -14.89 7.46
CA HIS A 196 -1.51 -14.05 8.08
C HIS A 196 -1.10 -12.58 8.30
N GLN A 197 0.12 -12.18 7.91
CA GLN A 197 0.63 -10.80 7.90
C GLN A 197 1.09 -10.38 6.48
N LEU A 198 0.92 -11.24 5.48
CA LEU A 198 1.28 -10.93 4.09
C LEU A 198 0.10 -10.25 3.39
N LEU A 199 0.40 -9.18 2.65
CA LEU A 199 -0.49 -8.53 1.69
C LEU A 199 0.20 -8.39 0.34
N LEU A 200 -0.58 -8.35 -0.73
CA LEU A 200 -0.09 -8.24 -2.10
C LEU A 200 -0.64 -6.99 -2.75
N GLU A 201 0.18 -6.42 -3.62
CA GLU A 201 -0.17 -5.20 -4.35
C GLU A 201 0.61 -5.11 -5.67
N THR A 202 0.11 -4.28 -6.58
CA THR A 202 0.84 -3.99 -7.81
C THR A 202 1.70 -2.73 -7.70
N ASP A 203 1.31 -1.77 -6.87
CA ASP A 203 1.81 -0.39 -6.89
C ASP A 203 1.68 0.24 -8.29
N ALA A 204 0.63 -0.16 -9.03
CA ALA A 204 0.41 0.33 -10.39
C ALA A 204 0.25 1.87 -10.38
N PRO A 205 0.81 2.60 -11.36
CA PRO A 205 1.43 2.15 -12.61
C PRO A 205 2.91 1.74 -12.53
N TYR A 206 3.50 1.74 -11.33
CA TYR A 206 4.90 1.46 -11.09
C TYR A 206 5.16 -0.05 -10.96
N LEU A 207 6.43 -0.45 -10.86
CA LEU A 207 6.85 -1.80 -10.48
C LEU A 207 6.29 -2.96 -11.33
N LEU A 208 6.12 -2.74 -12.64
CA LEU A 208 5.74 -3.81 -13.58
C LEU A 208 6.64 -5.04 -13.41
N PRO A 209 6.08 -6.25 -13.12
CA PRO A 209 6.86 -7.46 -12.93
C PRO A 209 7.79 -7.72 -14.12
N ARG A 210 9.10 -7.83 -13.87
CA ARG A 210 10.09 -7.93 -14.94
C ARG A 210 10.09 -9.27 -15.66
N ASP A 211 9.57 -10.31 -15.03
CA ASP A 211 9.44 -11.65 -15.58
C ASP A 211 8.09 -11.89 -16.29
N LEU A 212 7.22 -10.88 -16.37
CA LEU A 212 5.94 -10.94 -17.08
C LEU A 212 6.15 -11.25 -18.58
N LYS A 213 5.35 -12.19 -19.11
CA LYS A 213 5.41 -12.62 -20.52
C LYS A 213 4.01 -12.81 -21.11
N PRO A 214 3.68 -12.17 -22.24
CA PRO A 214 4.41 -11.07 -22.88
C PRO A 214 4.38 -9.79 -22.03
N LYS A 215 5.38 -8.90 -22.19
CA LYS A 215 5.34 -7.59 -21.54
C LYS A 215 4.37 -6.66 -22.29
N PRO A 216 3.58 -5.82 -21.59
CA PRO A 216 2.79 -4.79 -22.25
C PRO A 216 3.71 -3.80 -22.98
N ALA A 217 3.30 -3.36 -24.16
CA ALA A 217 4.06 -2.41 -24.97
C ALA A 217 4.30 -1.08 -24.25
N SER A 218 3.32 -0.63 -23.45
CA SER A 218 3.40 0.59 -22.64
C SER A 218 4.42 0.51 -21.50
N ARG A 219 4.81 -0.70 -21.07
CA ARG A 219 5.53 -0.97 -19.82
C ARG A 219 4.88 -0.38 -18.56
N ARG A 220 3.62 0.02 -18.64
CA ARG A 220 2.79 0.48 -17.54
C ARG A 220 2.29 -0.73 -16.74
N ASN A 221 2.48 -0.73 -15.43
CA ASN A 221 1.87 -1.74 -14.57
C ASN A 221 0.38 -1.48 -14.39
N GLU A 222 -0.39 -2.51 -14.08
CA GLU A 222 -1.83 -2.46 -13.89
C GLU A 222 -2.25 -3.50 -12.84
N PRO A 223 -3.34 -3.27 -12.10
CA PRO A 223 -3.88 -4.23 -11.13
C PRO A 223 -4.18 -5.61 -11.72
N CYS A 224 -4.46 -5.71 -13.03
CA CYS A 224 -4.67 -7.00 -13.70
C CYS A 224 -3.43 -7.92 -13.72
N TYR A 225 -2.25 -7.42 -13.34
CA TYR A 225 -1.03 -8.23 -13.18
C TYR A 225 -0.82 -8.76 -11.76
N LEU A 226 -1.68 -8.43 -10.79
CA LEU A 226 -1.64 -9.01 -9.44
C LEU A 226 -1.64 -10.55 -9.42
N PRO A 227 -2.43 -11.27 -10.27
CA PRO A 227 -2.39 -12.73 -10.27
C PRO A 227 -1.00 -13.29 -10.62
N HIS A 228 -0.23 -12.58 -11.45
CA HIS A 228 1.15 -12.97 -11.76
C HIS A 228 2.06 -12.81 -10.55
N ILE A 229 1.96 -11.69 -9.82
CA ILE A 229 2.71 -11.44 -8.58
C ILE A 229 2.37 -12.52 -7.55
N LEU A 230 1.09 -12.81 -7.35
CA LEU A 230 0.62 -13.84 -6.44
C LEU A 230 1.21 -15.21 -6.76
N ASN A 231 1.15 -15.64 -8.02
CA ASN A 231 1.69 -16.93 -8.44
C ASN A 231 3.19 -17.04 -8.16
N LYS A 232 3.93 -15.95 -8.37
CA LYS A 232 5.37 -15.90 -8.09
C LYS A 232 5.68 -15.95 -6.60
N VAL A 233 4.93 -15.21 -5.79
CA VAL A 233 5.07 -15.24 -4.33
C VAL A 233 4.73 -16.64 -3.79
N ALA A 234 3.64 -17.27 -4.25
CA ALA A 234 3.27 -18.63 -3.88
C ALA A 234 4.35 -19.66 -4.26
N GLU A 235 4.89 -19.57 -5.49
CA GLU A 235 5.99 -20.43 -5.97
C GLU A 235 7.21 -20.36 -5.03
N TRP A 236 7.65 -19.15 -4.67
CA TRP A 236 8.84 -18.97 -3.83
C TRP A 236 8.60 -19.27 -2.35
N ARG A 237 7.34 -19.30 -1.90
CA ARG A 237 6.97 -19.74 -0.55
C ARG A 237 6.67 -21.24 -0.48
N GLY A 238 6.58 -21.93 -1.62
CA GLY A 238 6.18 -23.35 -1.66
C GLY A 238 4.72 -23.58 -1.27
N GLU A 239 3.86 -22.61 -1.55
CA GLU A 239 2.45 -22.59 -1.15
C GLU A 239 1.52 -22.75 -2.38
N ASP A 240 0.30 -23.21 -2.15
CA ASP A 240 -0.73 -23.25 -3.20
C ASP A 240 -1.23 -21.83 -3.53
N PRO A 241 -1.26 -21.41 -4.82
CA PRO A 241 -1.70 -20.08 -5.19
C PRO A 241 -3.15 -19.76 -4.78
N ALA A 242 -4.08 -20.71 -4.88
CA ALA A 242 -5.47 -20.45 -4.52
C ALA A 242 -5.63 -20.27 -3.00
N TRP A 243 -4.91 -21.07 -2.21
CA TRP A 243 -4.84 -20.89 -0.76
C TRP A 243 -4.24 -19.53 -0.39
N LEU A 244 -3.11 -19.14 -1.00
CA LEU A 244 -2.47 -17.85 -0.71
C LEU A 244 -3.34 -16.66 -1.14
N ALA A 245 -4.08 -16.79 -2.24
CA ALA A 245 -5.06 -15.81 -2.67
C ALA A 245 -6.16 -15.60 -1.64
N GLN A 246 -6.69 -16.67 -1.04
CA GLN A 246 -7.70 -16.56 0.00
C GLN A 246 -7.12 -15.90 1.26
N VAL A 247 -5.94 -16.35 1.71
CA VAL A 247 -5.31 -15.83 2.94
C VAL A 247 -5.00 -14.34 2.81
N THR A 248 -4.45 -13.88 1.68
CA THR A 248 -4.12 -12.46 1.50
C THR A 248 -5.37 -11.59 1.30
N ASP A 249 -6.44 -12.12 0.69
CA ASP A 249 -7.75 -11.45 0.61
C ASP A 249 -8.37 -11.30 2.02
N ASP A 250 -8.36 -12.37 2.83
CA ASP A 250 -8.86 -12.35 4.21
C ASP A 250 -8.06 -11.38 5.09
N ASN A 251 -6.74 -11.30 4.89
CA ASN A 251 -5.88 -10.33 5.57
C ASN A 251 -6.26 -8.90 5.22
N ALA A 252 -6.44 -8.59 3.93
CA ALA A 252 -6.81 -7.24 3.48
C ALA A 252 -8.18 -6.85 4.06
N ARG A 253 -9.17 -7.75 3.97
CA ARG A 253 -10.52 -7.54 4.54
C ARG A 253 -10.48 -7.33 6.04
N ARG A 254 -9.68 -8.11 6.76
CA ARG A 254 -9.52 -7.97 8.23
C ARG A 254 -8.85 -6.65 8.60
N LEU A 255 -7.76 -6.28 7.93
CA LEU A 255 -7.01 -5.05 8.22
C LEU A 255 -7.87 -3.81 7.94
N PHE A 256 -8.49 -3.75 6.75
CA PHE A 256 -9.26 -2.60 6.31
C PHE A 256 -10.74 -2.66 6.68
N ARG A 257 -11.16 -3.69 7.43
CA ARG A 257 -12.54 -3.92 7.91
C ARG A 257 -13.58 -3.91 6.78
N LEU A 258 -13.24 -4.55 5.68
CA LEU A 258 -14.10 -4.63 4.49
C LEU A 258 -15.11 -5.76 4.63
N ALA A 259 -16.33 -5.53 4.14
CA ALA A 259 -17.40 -6.53 4.05
C ALA A 259 -17.15 -7.56 2.95
#